data_AF-A0A139XDN6-F1
#
_entry.id   AF-A0A139XDN6-F1
#
_cell.length_a   1.000
_cell.length_b   1.000
_cell.length_c   1.000
_cell.angle_alpha   90.00
_cell.angle_beta   90.00
_cell.angle_gamma   90.00
#
_symmetry.space_group_name_H-M   'P 1'
#
loop_
_entity.id
_entity.type
_entity.pdbx_description
1 polymer ?
#
loop_
_entity_poly.entity_id
_entity_poly.type
_entity_poly.pdbx_seq_one_letter_code
_entity_poly.pdbx_strand_id
1 'polypeptide(L)'
;MLTDEQCYRAILSRDRRFDGIFFVGVSSTGIYCRTICTVKTPRRENCTFYPSAAAAEQDGYRPCLRCRPELAPGQAKIDAVGRLAAGGLDRKQWLLQHEQTFNPVRAIALFNVS
;
A
#
# COMPACT_ATOMS: atom_id res chain seq x y z
N MET A 1 5.26 24.04 0.88
CA MET A 1 4.66 23.29 2.00
C MET A 1 3.19 23.09 1.71
N LEU A 2 2.61 21.92 1.99
CA LEU A 2 1.17 21.73 1.85
C LEU A 2 0.45 22.46 2.99
N THR A 3 -0.70 23.06 2.69
CA THR A 3 -1.58 23.62 3.71
C THR A 3 -2.49 22.53 4.29
N ASP A 4 -2.99 22.73 5.52
CA ASP A 4 -3.93 21.80 6.16
C ASP A 4 -5.18 21.53 5.31
N GLU A 5 -5.64 22.54 4.56
CA GLU A 5 -6.75 22.40 3.63
C GLU A 5 -6.40 21.49 2.45
N GLN A 6 -5.19 21.61 1.89
CA GLN A 6 -4.70 20.70 0.84
C GLN A 6 -4.54 19.27 1.36
N CYS A 7 -3.98 19.12 2.56
CA CYS A 7 -3.84 17.81 3.20
C CYS A 7 -5.21 17.16 3.46
N TYR A 8 -6.18 17.94 3.95
CA TYR A 8 -7.55 17.44 4.17
C TYR A 8 -8.23 17.02 2.86
N ARG A 9 -8.10 17.81 1.79
CA ARG A 9 -8.61 17.45 0.46
C ARG A 9 -7.96 16.18 -0.09
N ALA A 10 -6.66 16.00 0.11
CA ALA A 10 -5.95 14.80 -0.31
C ALA A 10 -6.45 13.53 0.41
N ILE A 11 -6.84 13.64 1.68
CA ILE A 11 -7.47 12.52 2.41
C ILE A 11 -8.88 12.26 1.90
N LEU A 12 -9.66 13.31 1.61
CA LEU A 12 -11.00 13.17 1.04
C LEU A 12 -10.97 12.46 -0.32
N SER A 13 -10.00 12.82 -1.19
CA SER A 13 -9.82 12.19 -2.49
C SER A 13 -9.13 10.82 -2.42
N ARG A 14 -8.50 10.47 -1.29
CA ARG A 14 -7.68 9.25 -1.08
C ARG A 14 -6.61 9.09 -2.16
N ASP A 15 -6.00 10.21 -2.53
CA ASP A 15 -5.07 10.25 -3.65
C ASP A 15 -3.73 9.60 -3.28
N ARG A 16 -3.40 8.51 -3.98
CA ARG A 16 -2.17 7.73 -3.76
C ARG A 16 -0.90 8.52 -3.99
N ARG A 17 -0.94 9.65 -4.70
CA ARG A 17 0.23 10.52 -4.91
C ARG A 17 0.72 11.15 -3.61
N PHE A 18 -0.15 11.27 -2.60
CA PHE A 18 0.20 11.82 -1.29
C PHE A 18 0.49 10.73 -0.25
N ASP A 19 0.49 9.47 -0.66
CA ASP A 19 0.82 8.37 0.23
C ASP A 19 2.30 8.42 0.62
N GLY A 20 2.58 8.42 1.93
CA GLY A 20 3.93 8.56 2.48
C GLY A 20 4.49 9.99 2.50
N ILE A 21 3.80 10.98 1.90
CA ILE A 21 4.20 12.41 2.01
C ILE A 21 3.83 12.96 3.38
N PHE A 22 2.66 12.59 3.89
CA PHE A 22 2.20 12.97 5.22
C PHE A 22 1.24 11.92 5.77
N PHE A 23 1.03 12.00 7.07
CA PHE A 23 0.15 11.14 7.85
C PHE A 23 -0.89 12.01 8.55
N VAL A 24 -2.07 11.43 8.83
CA VAL A 24 -3.14 12.12 9.56
C VAL A 24 -3.34 11.48 10.92
N GLY A 25 -3.11 12.23 11.99
CA GLY A 25 -3.53 11.88 13.34
C GLY A 25 -4.97 12.32 13.56
N VAL A 26 -5.79 11.43 14.12
CA VAL A 26 -7.19 11.68 14.42
C VAL A 26 -7.34 11.80 15.93
N SER A 27 -7.52 13.03 16.43
CA SER A 27 -7.56 13.32 17.87
C SER A 27 -8.69 12.58 18.59
N SER A 28 -9.84 12.39 17.93
CA SER A 28 -11.00 11.70 18.53
C SER A 28 -10.74 10.22 18.85
N THR A 29 -9.79 9.56 18.17
CA THR A 29 -9.49 8.13 18.39
C THR A 29 -8.06 7.88 18.87
N GLY A 30 -7.18 8.90 18.80
CA GLY A 30 -5.74 8.75 19.07
C GLY A 30 -5.06 7.82 18.06
N ILE A 31 -5.56 7.75 16.83
CA ILE A 31 -5.03 6.88 15.77
C ILE A 31 -4.48 7.75 14.64
N TYR A 32 -3.31 7.40 14.11
CA TYR A 32 -2.81 7.98 12.88
C TYR A 32 -2.96 7.03 11.69
N CYS A 33 -3.24 7.60 10.51
CA CYS A 33 -3.52 6.88 9.27
C CYS A 33 -2.71 7.42 8.10
N ARG A 34 -2.61 6.61 7.03
CA ARG A 34 -2.19 7.04 5.69
C ARG A 34 -3.31 7.79 4.97
N THR A 35 -2.94 8.62 4.00
CA THR A 35 -3.86 9.40 3.14
C THR A 35 -4.80 8.52 2.31
N ILE A 36 -4.38 7.31 1.97
CA ILE A 36 -5.16 6.35 1.18
C ILE A 36 -6.12 5.49 2.02
N CYS A 37 -6.21 5.73 3.34
CA CYS A 37 -6.98 4.86 4.22
C CYS A 37 -8.48 4.83 3.83
N THR A 38 -9.05 3.63 3.75
CA THR A 38 -10.45 3.43 3.35
C THR A 38 -11.45 3.68 4.47
N VAL A 39 -10.99 3.97 5.69
CA VAL A 39 -11.89 4.28 6.82
C VAL A 39 -12.69 5.55 6.55
N LYS A 40 -13.78 5.75 7.30
CA LYS A 40 -14.56 6.98 7.22
C LYS A 40 -13.66 8.17 7.55
N THR A 41 -13.62 9.16 6.66
CA THR A 41 -12.83 10.37 6.87
C THR A 41 -13.36 11.11 8.11
N PRO A 42 -12.51 11.39 9.11
CA PRO A 42 -12.91 12.16 10.28
C PRO A 42 -13.20 13.62 9.91
N ARG A 43 -13.87 14.34 10.81
CA ARG A 43 -14.08 15.79 10.65
C ARG A 43 -12.73 16.50 10.67
N ARG A 44 -12.60 17.55 9.85
CA ARG A 44 -11.38 18.36 9.73
C ARG A 44 -10.86 18.86 11.08
N GLU A 45 -11.76 19.24 11.98
CA GLU A 45 -11.44 19.71 13.34
C GLU A 45 -10.65 18.70 14.18
N ASN A 46 -10.79 17.40 13.88
CA ASN A 46 -10.10 16.33 14.60
C ASN A 46 -8.86 15.82 13.87
N CYS A 47 -8.47 16.46 12.76
CA CYS A 47 -7.33 16.05 11.94
C CYS A 47 -6.10 16.90 12.28
N THR A 48 -5.01 16.22 12.64
CA THR A 48 -3.67 16.81 12.71
C THR A 48 -2.80 16.14 11.65
N PHE A 49 -1.94 16.90 10.97
CA PHE A 49 -1.10 16.38 9.89
C PHE A 49 0.36 16.28 10.33
N TYR A 50 0.98 15.15 10.06
CA TYR A 50 2.37 14.86 10.44
C TYR A 50 3.21 14.54 9.20
N PRO A 51 4.48 14.98 9.14
CA PRO A 51 5.36 14.70 8.00
C PRO A 51 5.83 13.24 7.96
N SER A 52 5.78 12.51 9.09
CA SER A 52 6.21 11.12 9.18
C SER A 52 5.38 10.34 10.20
N ALA A 53 5.37 9.00 10.06
CA ALA A 53 4.75 8.10 11.03
C ALA A 53 5.39 8.25 12.42
N ALA A 54 6.72 8.38 12.47
CA ALA A 54 7.45 8.58 13.72
C ALA A 54 7.04 9.87 14.44
N ALA A 55 6.79 10.96 13.72
CA ALA A 55 6.31 12.20 14.32
C ALA A 55 4.92 12.05 14.95
N ALA A 56 4.01 11.29 14.31
CA ALA A 56 2.71 10.97 14.89
C ALA A 56 2.81 10.09 16.14
N GLU A 57 3.72 9.10 16.14
CA GLU A 57 3.94 8.22 17.29
C GLU A 57 4.55 8.97 18.48
N GLN A 58 5.47 9.91 18.22
CA GLN A 58 6.04 10.80 19.25
C GLN A 58 4.97 11.65 19.93
N ASP A 59 3.93 12.04 19.20
CA ASP A 59 2.79 12.80 19.71
C ASP A 59 1.71 11.90 20.36
N GLY A 60 1.99 10.60 20.52
CA GLY A 60 1.16 9.64 21.25
C GLY A 60 0.06 8.98 20.40
N TYR A 61 0.05 9.16 19.09
CA TYR A 61 -0.91 8.48 18.21
C TYR A 61 -0.49 7.04 17.94
N ARG A 62 -1.47 6.12 17.97
CA ARG A 62 -1.25 4.71 17.64
C ARG A 62 -1.47 4.43 16.15
N PRO A 63 -0.75 3.47 15.55
CA PRO A 63 -0.92 3.14 14.13
C PRO A 63 -2.30 2.53 13.84
N CYS A 64 -2.88 2.93 12.72
CA CYS A 64 -4.16 2.37 12.25
C CYS A 64 -4.03 0.91 11.83
N LEU A 65 -4.85 0.04 12.41
CA LEU A 65 -4.87 -1.39 12.08
C LEU A 65 -5.43 -1.70 10.68
N ARG A 66 -6.09 -0.74 10.02
CA ARG A 66 -6.68 -0.93 8.68
C ARG A 66 -5.67 -0.66 7.57
N CYS A 67 -5.04 0.52 7.59
CA CYS A 67 -4.04 0.89 6.58
C CYS A 67 -2.62 0.46 6.94
N ARG A 68 -2.40 0.01 8.20
CA ARG A 68 -1.11 -0.48 8.74
C ARG A 68 0.06 0.40 8.25
N PRO A 69 0.12 1.68 8.65
CA PRO A 69 1.19 2.59 8.22
C PRO A 69 2.60 2.04 8.47
N GLU A 70 2.77 1.19 9.47
CA GLU A 70 4.01 0.48 9.80
C GLU A 70 4.42 -0.60 8.78
N LEU A 71 3.49 -1.09 7.96
CA LEU A 71 3.75 -2.05 6.87
C LEU A 71 3.79 -1.37 5.49
N ALA A 72 3.77 -0.04 5.47
CA ALA A 72 3.82 0.73 4.24
C ALA A 72 5.28 0.99 3.81
N PRO A 73 5.54 1.12 2.50
CA PRO A 73 4.65 0.79 1.39
C PRO A 73 4.70 -0.71 1.02
N GLY A 74 3.60 -1.24 0.49
CA GLY A 74 3.62 -2.49 -0.28
C GLY A 74 3.25 -3.75 0.50
N GLN A 75 3.45 -3.78 1.83
CA GLN A 75 3.14 -4.97 2.63
C GLN A 75 1.79 -4.90 3.33
N ALA A 76 1.25 -3.70 3.55
CA ALA A 76 -0.07 -3.52 4.15
C ALA A 76 -1.20 -4.16 3.31
N LYS A 77 -2.31 -4.53 3.98
CA LYS A 77 -3.48 -5.13 3.31
C LYS A 77 -4.03 -4.26 2.18
N ILE A 78 -4.00 -2.94 2.36
CA ILE A 78 -4.44 -1.95 1.36
C ILE A 78 -3.54 -1.88 0.12
N ASP A 79 -2.30 -2.37 0.22
CA ASP A 79 -1.33 -2.40 -0.86
C ASP A 79 -1.35 -3.72 -1.66
N ALA A 80 -2.15 -4.70 -1.23
CA ALA A 80 -2.20 -6.03 -1.84
C ALA A 80 -2.47 -6.00 -3.35
N VAL A 81 -3.42 -5.17 -3.80
CA VAL A 81 -3.75 -5.04 -5.24
C VAL A 81 -2.55 -4.56 -6.04
N GLY A 82 -1.86 -3.52 -5.56
CA GLY A 82 -0.66 -2.99 -6.25
C GLY A 82 0.47 -4.02 -6.29
N ARG A 83 0.70 -4.71 -5.18
CA ARG A 83 1.70 -5.78 -5.08
C ARG A 83 1.40 -6.96 -6.01
N LEU A 84 0.15 -7.44 -6.05
CA LEU A 84 -0.26 -8.53 -6.94
C LEU A 84 -0.16 -8.13 -8.42
N ALA A 85 -0.58 -6.91 -8.75
CA ALA A 85 -0.45 -6.37 -10.11
C ALA A 85 1.03 -6.29 -10.55
N ALA A 86 1.94 -5.88 -9.65
CA ALA A 86 3.38 -5.89 -9.91
C ALA A 86 3.93 -7.31 -10.09
N GLY A 87 3.50 -8.27 -9.27
CA GLY A 87 3.90 -9.68 -9.38
C GLY A 87 3.35 -10.39 -10.63
N GLY A 88 2.24 -9.93 -11.21
CA GLY A 88 1.69 -10.48 -12.45
C GLY A 88 2.58 -10.28 -13.68
N LEU A 89 3.52 -9.33 -13.63
CA LEU A 89 4.55 -9.17 -14.67
C LEU A 89 5.55 -10.34 -14.68
N ASP A 90 5.84 -10.92 -13.51
CA ASP A 90 6.79 -12.02 -13.37
C ASP A 90 6.36 -13.27 -14.13
N ARG A 91 5.05 -13.58 -14.18
CA ARG A 91 4.56 -14.73 -14.98
C ARG A 91 4.80 -14.55 -16.47
N LYS A 92 4.62 -13.33 -17.01
CA LYS A 92 4.93 -13.06 -18.43
C LYS A 92 6.44 -13.07 -18.67
N GLN A 93 7.22 -12.51 -17.76
CA GLN A 93 8.68 -12.51 -17.83
C GLN A 93 9.25 -13.93 -17.77
N TRP A 94 8.72 -14.76 -16.87
CA TRP A 94 9.05 -16.18 -16.74
C TRP A 94 8.69 -16.94 -18.02
N LEU A 95 7.49 -16.74 -18.57
CA LEU A 95 7.10 -17.38 -19.83
C LEU A 95 8.04 -16.98 -20.99
N LEU A 96 8.37 -15.70 -21.13
CA LEU A 96 9.29 -15.20 -22.17
C LEU A 96 10.73 -15.74 -21.99
N GLN A 97 11.20 -15.86 -20.74
CA GLN A 97 12.53 -16.41 -20.45
C GLN A 97 12.61 -17.93 -20.67
N HIS A 98 11.50 -18.66 -20.45
CA HIS A 98 11.46 -20.12 -20.54
C HIS A 98 10.91 -20.64 -21.88
N GLU A 99 10.46 -19.76 -22.77
CA GLU A 99 9.99 -20.09 -24.12
C GLU A 99 11.08 -20.74 -25.00
N GLN A 100 12.37 -20.53 -24.69
CA GLN A 100 13.49 -21.20 -25.37
C GLN A 100 13.85 -22.58 -24.79
N THR A 101 13.37 -22.92 -23.60
CA THR A 101 13.61 -24.23 -22.95
C THR A 101 12.42 -25.18 -23.03
N PHE A 102 11.23 -24.71 -23.39
CA PHE A 102 10.06 -25.56 -23.55
C PHE A 102 10.10 -26.26 -24.92
N ASN A 103 10.87 -27.34 -25.02
CA ASN A 103 10.80 -28.27 -26.14
C ASN A 103 9.64 -29.25 -25.88
N PRO A 104 8.49 -29.12 -26.57
CA PRO A 104 7.32 -29.98 -26.35
C PRO A 104 7.61 -31.46 -26.67
N VAL A 105 8.66 -31.75 -27.44
CA VAL A 105 9.06 -33.11 -27.82
C VAL A 105 9.75 -33.85 -26.65
N ARG A 106 10.34 -33.14 -25.68
CA ARG A 106 10.96 -33.76 -24.48
C ARG A 106 9.98 -33.99 -23.33
N ALA A 107 8.91 -33.22 -23.23
CA ALA A 107 7.94 -33.31 -22.14
C ALA A 107 7.09 -34.60 -22.18
N ILE A 108 6.85 -35.15 -23.38
CA ILE A 108 6.11 -36.41 -23.56
C ILE A 108 6.97 -37.64 -23.18
N ALA A 109 8.29 -37.53 -23.24
CA ALA A 109 9.20 -38.66 -22.98
C ALA A 109 9.34 -39.04 -21.49
N LEU A 110 8.92 -38.18 -20.55
CA LEU A 110 9.03 -38.44 -19.11
C LEU A 110 7.78 -39.09 -18.49
N PHE A 111 6.69 -39.23 -19.24
CA PHE A 111 5.43 -39.83 -18.77
C PHE A 111 5.23 -41.30 -19.17
N ASN A 112 6.18 -41.91 -19.87
CA ASN A 112 6.05 -43.29 -20.37
C ASN A 112 7.34 -44.13 -20.23
N VAL A 113 7.98 -44.08 -19.06
CA VAL A 113 8.91 -45.14 -18.64
C VAL A 113 8.46 -45.63 -17.26
N SER A 114 7.57 -46.62 -17.27
CA SER A 114 7.30 -47.55 -16.18
C SER A 114 6.86 -48.87 -16.78
#